data_AF-A0ABD5YGB3-F1
#
_entry.id   AF-A0ABD5YGB3-F1
#
_cell.length_a   1.000
_cell.length_b   1.000
_cell.length_c   1.000
_cell.angle_alpha   90.00
_cell.angle_beta   90.00
_cell.angle_gamma   90.00
#
_symmetry.space_group_name_H-M   'P 1'
#
loop_
_entity.id
_entity.type
_entity.pdbx_description
1 polymer ?
#
loop_
_entity_poly.entity_id
_entity_poly.type
_entity_poly.pdbx_seq_one_letter_code
_entity_poly.pdbx_strand_id
1 'polypeptide(L)'
;MRISSGEDVDWVANPDLMLEDVRSAYRANRCSGRGSSTAAARGYNIERLATAVFDVDGFFMRYPGDKTCIDTTGFSDNHHEVNIESKGAVNRYPSGGYGEFRIWWSNHVDLFIESIDYSPKRYIYFFVTYAVDNNGYAKEVGKLSVDIEIIDDLLTNWRWVDHASMSKARVRDISWHLLLSRLGVSVDRFRETNMIVVTSESS
;
A
#
# COMPACT_ATOMS: atom_id res chain seq x y z
N MET A 1 -1.78 -11.78 -15.44
CA MET A 1 -1.74 -11.33 -14.04
C MET A 1 -1.85 -12.55 -13.15
N ARG A 2 -0.96 -12.69 -12.15
CA ARG A 2 -0.97 -13.80 -11.19
C ARG A 2 -1.44 -13.32 -9.82
N ILE A 3 -2.29 -14.10 -9.15
CA ILE A 3 -2.80 -13.81 -7.80
C ILE A 3 -2.30 -14.87 -6.82
N SER A 4 -1.44 -14.49 -5.89
CA SER A 4 -0.82 -15.36 -4.90
C SER A 4 -1.20 -14.95 -3.47
N SER A 5 -0.98 -15.86 -2.51
CA SER A 5 -0.88 -15.44 -1.11
C SER A 5 0.48 -14.76 -0.89
N GLY A 6 0.61 -13.92 0.14
CA GLY A 6 1.89 -13.32 0.50
C GLY A 6 2.97 -14.34 0.88
N GLU A 7 2.59 -15.52 1.37
CA GLU A 7 3.53 -16.59 1.75
C GLU A 7 4.19 -17.26 0.53
N ASP A 8 3.54 -17.17 -0.64
CA ASP A 8 4.03 -17.78 -1.89
C ASP A 8 4.95 -16.84 -2.71
N VAL A 9 5.33 -15.70 -2.13
CA VAL A 9 6.01 -14.62 -2.85
C VAL A 9 7.31 -14.27 -2.14
N ASP A 10 8.43 -14.48 -2.85
CA ASP A 10 9.80 -14.37 -2.34
C ASP A 10 10.21 -12.95 -1.92
N TRP A 11 9.48 -11.93 -2.38
CA TRP A 11 9.72 -10.53 -2.00
C TRP A 11 8.83 -10.02 -0.87
N VAL A 12 8.05 -10.90 -0.22
CA VAL A 12 7.26 -10.60 0.97
C VAL A 12 7.87 -11.30 2.18
N ALA A 13 8.26 -10.54 3.20
CA ALA A 13 9.02 -11.05 4.34
C ALA A 13 8.11 -11.53 5.49
N ASN A 14 7.11 -10.74 5.87
CA ASN A 14 6.24 -11.02 7.02
C ASN A 14 4.76 -10.77 6.63
N PRO A 15 4.15 -11.63 5.79
CA PRO A 15 2.79 -11.42 5.26
C PRO A 15 1.69 -11.49 6.33
N ASP A 16 1.97 -12.11 7.46
CA ASP A 16 1.07 -12.34 8.58
C ASP A 16 0.92 -11.13 9.52
N LEU A 17 1.86 -10.18 9.49
CA LEU A 17 1.76 -8.96 10.29
C LEU A 17 0.53 -8.15 9.91
N MET A 18 -0.22 -7.71 10.91
CA MET A 18 -1.45 -6.95 10.75
C MET A 18 -1.26 -5.49 11.18
N LEU A 19 -2.14 -4.61 10.74
CA LEU A 19 -2.13 -3.19 11.11
C LEU A 19 -2.12 -2.93 12.63
N GLU A 20 -2.82 -3.76 13.42
CA GLU A 20 -2.78 -3.68 14.88
C GLU A 20 -1.42 -4.06 15.50
N ASP A 21 -0.67 -4.96 14.87
CA ASP A 21 0.62 -5.43 15.38
C ASP A 21 1.69 -4.34 15.30
N VAL A 22 1.50 -3.37 14.41
CA VAL A 22 2.41 -2.23 14.23
C VAL A 22 2.72 -1.52 15.54
N ARG A 23 1.79 -1.50 16.49
CA ARG A 23 1.93 -0.79 17.76
C ARG A 23 2.76 -1.52 18.81
N SER A 24 2.77 -2.85 18.75
CA SER A 24 3.29 -3.71 19.82
C SER A 24 4.41 -4.64 19.37
N ALA A 25 4.45 -5.02 18.10
CA ALA A 25 5.48 -5.91 17.57
C ALA A 25 6.80 -5.17 17.40
N TYR A 26 7.88 -5.75 17.94
CA TYR A 26 9.23 -5.19 17.88
C TYR A 26 9.67 -4.85 16.44
N ARG A 27 9.36 -5.74 15.49
CA ARG A 27 9.67 -5.58 14.06
C ARG A 27 8.86 -4.49 13.36
N ALA A 28 7.73 -4.07 13.94
CA ALA A 28 6.84 -3.07 13.37
C ALA A 28 6.91 -1.71 14.10
N ASN A 29 7.81 -1.60 15.08
CA ASN A 29 7.96 -0.44 15.96
C ASN A 29 9.19 0.44 15.68
N ARG A 30 9.85 0.24 14.53
CA ARG A 30 10.96 1.09 14.09
C ARG A 30 10.51 1.98 12.94
N CYS A 31 10.71 3.30 13.09
CA CYS A 31 10.31 4.27 12.08
C CYS A 31 11.23 5.49 12.03
N SER A 32 11.37 6.10 10.84
CA SER A 32 11.88 7.46 10.62
C SER A 32 11.10 8.12 9.46
N GLY A 33 11.06 9.47 9.33
CA GLY A 33 10.44 10.16 8.15
C GLY A 33 9.25 11.11 8.41
N ARG A 34 8.61 11.58 7.32
CA ARG A 34 7.54 12.64 7.26
C ARG A 34 6.27 12.31 8.02
N GLY A 35 6.00 11.04 8.30
CA GLY A 35 4.80 10.63 9.04
C GLY A 35 4.74 11.13 10.48
N SER A 36 5.87 11.63 11.02
CA SER A 36 5.89 12.36 12.30
C SER A 36 5.41 13.82 12.19
N SER A 37 5.48 14.44 11.01
CA SER A 37 5.24 15.88 10.82
C SER A 37 4.06 16.23 9.92
N THR A 38 3.59 15.34 9.04
CA THR A 38 2.52 15.67 8.07
C THR A 38 1.45 14.61 7.81
N ALA A 39 1.62 13.36 8.24
CA ALA A 39 0.60 12.32 8.04
C ALA A 39 -0.38 12.27 9.23
N ALA A 40 -1.68 12.13 8.96
CA ALA A 40 -2.59 11.67 10.01
C ALA A 40 -2.08 10.32 10.53
N ALA A 41 -2.11 10.09 11.84
CA ALA A 41 -1.52 8.92 12.51
C ALA A 41 -1.88 7.55 11.89
N ARG A 42 -2.95 7.49 11.09
CA ARG A 42 -3.40 6.30 10.37
C ARG A 42 -2.61 6.01 9.10
N GLY A 43 -2.26 7.03 8.29
CA GLY A 43 -1.42 6.83 7.11
C GLY A 43 -0.04 6.33 7.53
N TYR A 44 0.51 6.92 8.59
CA TYR A 44 1.79 6.54 9.17
C TYR A 44 1.86 5.07 9.63
N ASN A 45 0.79 4.54 10.24
CA ASN A 45 0.78 3.13 10.65
C ASN A 45 0.76 2.16 9.47
N ILE A 46 0.22 2.58 8.33
CA ILE A 46 0.21 1.76 7.10
C ILE A 46 1.62 1.72 6.51
N GLU A 47 2.34 2.85 6.48
CA GLU A 47 3.74 2.89 6.02
C GLU A 47 4.65 2.00 6.89
N ARG A 48 4.42 2.01 8.21
CA ARG A 48 5.10 1.10 9.14
C ARG A 48 4.75 -0.36 8.90
N LEU A 49 3.47 -0.66 8.63
CA LEU A 49 3.05 -2.01 8.28
C LEU A 49 3.73 -2.47 6.98
N ALA A 50 3.73 -1.64 5.94
CA ALA A 50 4.36 -1.94 4.67
C ALA A 50 5.83 -2.34 4.88
N THR A 51 6.55 -1.54 5.66
CA THR A 51 7.95 -1.81 5.98
C THR A 51 8.11 -3.15 6.68
N ALA A 52 7.31 -3.41 7.71
CA ALA A 52 7.39 -4.67 8.45
C ALA A 52 7.03 -5.89 7.58
N VAL A 53 6.11 -5.73 6.62
CA VAL A 53 5.69 -6.80 5.70
C VAL A 53 6.75 -7.08 4.64
N PHE A 54 7.43 -6.07 4.11
CA PHE A 54 8.34 -6.20 2.96
C PHE A 54 9.84 -6.17 3.29
N ASP A 55 10.21 -5.87 4.54
CA ASP A 55 11.61 -5.79 4.97
C ASP A 55 11.93 -6.90 5.98
N VAL A 56 12.92 -7.74 5.64
CA VAL A 56 13.35 -8.88 6.46
C VAL A 56 14.02 -8.45 7.77
N ASP A 57 14.70 -7.32 7.76
CA ASP A 57 15.38 -6.76 8.93
C ASP A 57 14.43 -5.90 9.79
N GLY A 58 13.21 -5.67 9.30
CA GLY A 58 12.25 -4.73 9.89
C GLY A 58 12.83 -3.32 9.96
N PHE A 59 13.76 -2.98 9.06
CA PHE A 59 14.45 -1.71 9.07
C PHE A 59 13.81 -0.74 8.10
N PHE A 60 13.11 0.26 8.62
CA PHE A 60 12.59 1.35 7.80
C PHE A 60 13.74 2.17 7.20
N MET A 61 14.00 2.00 5.92
CA MET A 61 14.78 2.96 5.14
C MET A 61 13.85 4.00 4.53
N ARG A 62 13.89 5.22 5.07
CA ARG A 62 13.33 6.38 4.40
C ARG A 62 13.93 6.44 2.99
N TYR A 63 13.12 6.57 1.95
CA TYR A 63 13.65 6.93 0.64
C TYR A 63 14.39 8.28 0.76
N PRO A 64 15.72 8.32 0.64
CA PRO A 64 16.48 9.53 0.85
C PRO A 64 16.34 10.41 -0.40
N GLY A 65 15.45 11.39 -0.36
CA GLY A 65 15.37 12.39 -1.42
C GLY A 65 14.05 13.13 -1.50
N ASP A 66 13.92 13.88 -2.59
CA ASP A 66 12.79 14.75 -2.92
C ASP A 66 11.65 13.99 -3.62
N LYS A 67 11.80 12.67 -3.82
CA LYS A 67 10.82 11.83 -4.51
C LYS A 67 9.60 11.62 -3.62
N THR A 68 8.46 12.18 -4.02
CA THR A 68 7.22 12.22 -3.24
C THR A 68 6.29 11.01 -3.48
N CYS A 69 6.72 10.06 -4.31
CA CYS A 69 5.91 8.95 -4.80
C CYS A 69 6.22 7.57 -4.19
N ILE A 70 7.24 7.48 -3.31
CA ILE A 70 7.62 6.26 -2.59
C ILE A 70 7.52 6.56 -1.10
N ASP A 71 6.62 5.86 -0.42
CA ASP A 71 6.43 5.99 1.02
C ASP A 71 7.49 5.21 1.80
N THR A 72 7.81 3.99 1.35
CA THR A 72 8.84 3.15 1.98
C THR A 72 9.51 2.20 0.97
N THR A 73 10.67 1.70 1.35
CA THR A 73 11.43 0.68 0.61
C THR A 73 11.71 -0.50 1.53
N GLY A 74 11.42 -1.72 1.06
CA GLY A 74 11.72 -2.96 1.77
C GLY A 74 12.74 -3.81 1.02
N PHE A 75 13.42 -4.69 1.76
CA PHE A 75 14.35 -5.68 1.21
C PHE A 75 13.88 -7.08 1.56
N SER A 76 13.70 -7.88 0.52
CA SER A 76 13.43 -9.32 0.65
C SER A 76 14.67 -10.11 1.09
N ASP A 77 14.49 -11.39 1.42
CA ASP A 77 15.60 -12.29 1.83
C ASP A 77 16.68 -12.42 0.76
N ASN A 78 16.31 -12.21 -0.52
CA ASN A 78 17.23 -12.23 -1.66
C ASN A 78 17.81 -10.83 -1.99
N HIS A 79 17.63 -9.85 -1.11
CA HIS A 79 17.99 -8.43 -1.31
C HIS A 79 17.36 -7.77 -2.53
N HIS A 80 16.24 -8.31 -3.05
CA HIS A 80 15.44 -7.58 -4.03
C HIS A 80 14.76 -6.41 -3.33
N GLU A 81 15.04 -5.21 -3.85
CA GLU A 81 14.46 -3.94 -3.37
C GLU A 81 13.02 -3.80 -3.87
N VAL A 82 12.11 -3.52 -2.94
CA VAL A 82 10.69 -3.30 -3.20
C VAL A 82 10.34 -1.86 -2.81
N ASN A 83 10.04 -1.02 -3.80
CA ASN A 83 9.60 0.36 -3.61
C ASN A 83 8.07 0.43 -3.53
N ILE A 84 7.56 1.06 -2.48
CA ILE A 84 6.18 0.91 -2.05
C ILE A 84 5.50 2.27 -1.89
N GLU A 85 4.36 2.44 -2.55
CA GLU A 85 3.39 3.50 -2.27
C GLU A 85 2.22 2.92 -1.47
N SER A 86 1.99 3.45 -0.27
CA SER A 86 1.01 2.95 0.67
C SER A 86 -0.32 3.70 0.57
N LYS A 87 -1.43 2.97 0.65
CA LYS A 87 -2.79 3.53 0.58
C LYS A 87 -3.73 2.86 1.58
N GLY A 88 -4.41 3.70 2.36
CA GLY A 88 -5.37 3.27 3.38
C GLY A 88 -6.81 3.62 3.03
N ALA A 89 -7.74 2.69 3.27
CA ALA A 89 -9.18 2.94 3.17
C ALA A 89 -9.89 2.51 4.46
N VAL A 90 -10.75 3.38 4.98
CA VAL A 90 -11.59 3.06 6.15
C VAL A 90 -12.85 2.32 5.67
N ASN A 91 -13.00 1.06 6.05
CA ASN A 91 -14.24 0.32 5.84
C ASN A 91 -15.28 0.71 6.89
N ARG A 92 -16.44 1.19 6.44
CA ARG A 92 -17.59 1.50 7.30
C ARG A 92 -18.81 0.64 7.00
N TYR A 93 -18.72 -0.32 6.07
CA TYR A 93 -19.86 -1.15 5.69
C TYR A 93 -20.27 -2.14 6.82
N PRO A 94 -21.57 -2.38 7.08
CA PRO A 94 -22.74 -1.83 6.38
C PRO A 94 -23.24 -0.47 6.90
N SER A 95 -22.68 0.05 8.00
CA SER A 95 -23.11 1.33 8.59
C SER A 95 -22.67 2.58 7.78
N GLY A 96 -21.97 2.38 6.66
CA GLY A 96 -21.50 3.39 5.73
C GLY A 96 -20.91 2.76 4.45
N GLY A 97 -20.22 3.58 3.65
CA GLY A 97 -19.59 3.12 2.42
C GLY A 97 -18.38 2.21 2.64
N TYR A 98 -18.00 1.49 1.59
CA TYR A 98 -16.81 0.63 1.58
C TYR A 98 -15.51 1.44 1.84
N GLY A 99 -15.47 2.73 1.57
CA GLY A 99 -14.25 3.52 1.71
C GLY A 99 -13.37 3.41 0.47
N GLU A 100 -12.56 4.43 0.25
CA GLU A 100 -11.87 4.65 -1.03
C GLU A 100 -10.39 4.90 -0.81
N PHE A 101 -9.57 4.36 -1.71
CA PHE A 101 -8.18 4.73 -1.88
C PHE A 101 -8.10 5.97 -2.76
N ARG A 102 -7.41 6.99 -2.25
CA ARG A 102 -7.09 8.19 -3.01
C ARG A 102 -5.70 8.06 -3.62
N ILE A 103 -5.62 8.06 -4.94
CA ILE A 103 -4.36 8.00 -5.68
C ILE A 103 -4.16 9.34 -6.39
N TRP A 104 -3.00 9.95 -6.16
CA TRP A 104 -2.61 11.20 -6.82
C TRP A 104 -1.94 10.89 -8.14
N TRP A 105 -2.36 11.59 -9.20
CA TRP A 105 -1.83 11.37 -10.54
C TRP A 105 -0.32 11.60 -10.62
N SER A 106 0.19 12.66 -9.99
CA SER A 106 1.62 12.97 -10.01
C SER A 106 2.44 11.85 -9.39
N ASN A 107 2.03 11.40 -8.19
CA ASN A 107 2.71 10.30 -7.51
C ASN A 107 2.67 9.01 -8.33
N HIS A 108 1.52 8.70 -8.93
CA HIS A 108 1.37 7.50 -9.75
C HIS A 108 2.28 7.53 -10.98
N VAL A 109 2.29 8.65 -11.70
CA VAL A 109 3.12 8.80 -12.91
C VAL A 109 4.60 8.75 -12.55
N ASP A 110 5.03 9.44 -11.50
CA ASP A 110 6.43 9.41 -11.06
C ASP A 110 6.83 7.98 -10.67
N LEU A 111 6.00 7.26 -9.91
CA LEU A 111 6.27 5.89 -9.51
C LEU A 111 6.31 4.93 -10.72
N PHE A 112 5.45 5.14 -11.71
CA PHE A 112 5.39 4.30 -12.91
C PHE A 112 6.61 4.53 -13.81
N ILE A 113 7.01 5.79 -14.03
CA ILE A 113 8.23 6.13 -14.77
C ILE A 113 9.46 5.50 -14.10
N GLU A 114 9.56 5.62 -12.78
CA GLU A 114 10.63 4.99 -12.00
C GLU A 114 10.65 3.47 -12.17
N SER A 115 9.48 2.83 -12.27
CA SER A 115 9.40 1.38 -12.48
C SER A 115 9.92 0.91 -13.84
N ILE A 116 9.80 1.75 -14.86
CA ILE A 116 10.33 1.48 -16.20
C ILE A 116 11.85 1.72 -16.23
N ASP A 117 12.31 2.80 -15.59
CA ASP A 117 13.70 3.25 -15.68
C ASP A 117 14.69 2.42 -14.83
N TYR A 118 14.22 1.76 -13.76
CA TYR A 118 15.10 1.09 -12.76
C TYR A 118 14.79 -0.40 -12.55
N SER A 119 14.90 -1.19 -13.62
CA SER A 119 14.63 -2.65 -13.64
C SER A 119 15.79 -3.52 -13.11
N PRO A 120 16.08 -3.47 -11.80
CA PRO A 120 15.78 -4.72 -11.09
C PRO A 120 14.88 -4.52 -9.87
N LYS A 121 14.45 -3.29 -9.60
CA LYS A 121 13.63 -2.97 -8.43
C LYS A 121 12.18 -3.27 -8.74
N ARG A 122 11.44 -3.76 -7.73
CA ARG A 122 9.99 -3.95 -7.83
C ARG A 122 9.28 -2.70 -7.34
N TYR A 123 8.26 -2.26 -8.06
CA TYR A 123 7.46 -1.09 -7.69
C TYR A 123 6.00 -1.50 -7.51
N ILE A 124 5.46 -1.27 -6.32
CA ILE A 124 4.13 -1.75 -5.94
C ILE A 124 3.29 -0.66 -5.28
N TYR A 125 1.97 -0.85 -5.37
CA TYR A 125 1.05 -0.30 -4.41
C TYR A 125 0.80 -1.29 -3.27
N PHE A 126 0.75 -0.77 -2.04
CA PHE A 126 0.31 -1.51 -0.86
C PHE A 126 -1.00 -0.90 -0.32
N PHE A 127 -2.08 -1.65 -0.49
CA PHE A 127 -3.43 -1.26 -0.11
C PHE A 127 -3.85 -1.93 1.19
N VAL A 128 -4.23 -1.14 2.19
CA VAL A 128 -4.73 -1.62 3.48
C VAL A 128 -6.13 -1.09 3.72
N THR A 129 -7.08 -2.01 3.90
CA THR A 129 -8.42 -1.67 4.34
C THR A 129 -8.55 -1.94 5.83
N TYR A 130 -9.11 -1.01 6.58
CA TYR A 130 -9.26 -1.16 8.03
C TYR A 130 -10.59 -0.61 8.54
N ALA A 131 -11.11 -1.21 9.61
CA ALA A 131 -12.21 -0.67 10.40
C ALA A 131 -11.64 0.10 11.60
N VAL A 132 -12.45 0.97 12.21
CA VAL A 132 -12.10 1.63 13.47
C VAL A 132 -13.01 1.08 14.56
N ASP A 133 -12.41 0.51 15.60
CA ASP A 133 -13.17 -0.04 16.74
C ASP A 133 -13.71 1.06 17.67
N ASN A 134 -14.48 0.64 18.69
CA ASN A 134 -15.08 1.54 19.67
C ASN A 134 -14.05 2.32 20.52
N ASN A 135 -12.80 1.84 20.57
CA ASN A 135 -11.69 2.50 21.27
C ASN A 135 -10.91 3.44 20.34
N GLY A 136 -11.36 3.63 19.10
CA GLY A 136 -10.72 4.48 18.11
C GLY A 136 -9.50 3.83 17.44
N TYR A 137 -9.30 2.53 17.62
CA TYR A 137 -8.16 1.81 17.07
C TYR A 137 -8.47 1.22 15.70
N ALA A 138 -7.50 1.33 14.80
CA ALA A 138 -7.59 0.73 13.48
C ALA A 138 -7.38 -0.79 13.60
N LYS A 139 -8.28 -1.54 12.95
CA LYS A 139 -8.29 -3.00 12.86
C LYS A 139 -8.29 -3.40 11.40
N GLU A 140 -7.30 -4.18 11.00
CA GLU A 140 -7.18 -4.61 9.60
C GLU A 140 -8.42 -5.40 9.18
N VAL A 141 -8.91 -5.11 7.97
CA VAL A 141 -9.96 -5.88 7.28
C VAL A 141 -9.34 -6.76 6.20
N GLY A 142 -8.24 -6.31 5.61
CA GLY A 142 -7.42 -7.04 4.65
C GLY A 142 -6.37 -6.14 4.02
N LYS A 143 -5.36 -6.77 3.44
CA LYS A 143 -4.28 -6.09 2.72
C LYS A 143 -3.94 -6.76 1.39
N LEU A 144 -3.51 -5.93 0.46
CA LEU A 144 -3.26 -6.29 -0.93
C LEU A 144 -2.03 -5.54 -1.44
N SER A 145 -1.13 -6.25 -2.09
CA SER A 145 -0.06 -5.67 -2.90
C SER A 145 -0.30 -5.92 -4.38
N VAL A 146 -0.02 -4.92 -5.21
CA VAL A 146 -0.19 -4.99 -6.66
C VAL A 146 1.00 -4.32 -7.34
N ASP A 147 1.57 -4.98 -8.35
CA ASP A 147 2.57 -4.38 -9.24
C ASP A 147 1.99 -3.12 -9.91
N ILE A 148 2.82 -2.08 -10.01
CA ILE A 148 2.36 -0.77 -10.50
C ILE A 148 1.78 -0.81 -11.93
N GLU A 149 2.34 -1.64 -12.81
CA GLU A 149 1.90 -1.81 -14.19
C GLU A 149 0.41 -2.19 -14.26
N ILE A 150 -0.01 -3.10 -13.38
CA ILE A 150 -1.40 -3.52 -13.28
C ILE A 150 -2.27 -2.38 -12.77
N ILE A 151 -1.78 -1.58 -11.82
CA ILE A 151 -2.52 -0.43 -11.32
C ILE A 151 -2.67 0.64 -12.42
N ASP A 152 -1.63 0.94 -13.18
CA ASP A 152 -1.69 1.89 -14.30
C ASP A 152 -2.79 1.51 -15.30
N ASP A 153 -2.85 0.23 -15.71
CA ASP A 153 -3.90 -0.31 -16.58
C ASP A 153 -5.32 -0.13 -16.00
N LEU A 154 -5.45 -0.14 -14.67
CA LEU A 154 -6.74 -0.01 -13.98
C LEU A 154 -7.15 1.44 -13.69
N LEU A 155 -6.21 2.39 -13.65
CA LEU A 155 -6.48 3.77 -13.27
C LEU A 155 -6.96 4.63 -14.46
N THR A 156 -8.27 4.63 -14.65
CA THR A 156 -8.97 5.54 -15.58
C THR A 156 -9.73 6.64 -14.86
N ASN A 157 -10.18 7.67 -15.60
CA ASN A 157 -11.08 8.74 -15.11
C ASN A 157 -10.51 9.64 -14.00
N TRP A 158 -9.31 10.16 -14.20
CA TRP A 158 -8.69 11.18 -13.34
C TRP A 158 -9.53 12.46 -13.28
N ARG A 159 -9.80 12.97 -12.08
CA ARG A 159 -10.51 14.24 -11.85
C ARG A 159 -9.59 15.28 -11.24
N TRP A 160 -9.89 16.56 -11.51
CA TRP A 160 -9.21 17.67 -10.85
C TRP A 160 -9.86 17.98 -9.50
N VAL A 161 -9.05 18.24 -8.49
CA VAL A 161 -9.47 18.72 -7.16
C VAL A 161 -8.55 19.86 -6.71
N ASP A 162 -9.08 20.80 -5.94
CA ASP A 162 -8.27 21.82 -5.28
C ASP A 162 -7.84 21.31 -3.91
N HIS A 163 -6.53 21.12 -3.74
CA HIS A 163 -5.92 20.65 -2.50
C HIS A 163 -5.16 21.79 -1.82
N ALA A 164 -5.29 21.92 -0.51
CA ALA A 164 -4.74 23.05 0.25
C ALA A 164 -3.22 23.24 0.07
N SER A 165 -2.45 22.15 -0.06
CA SER A 165 -1.00 22.21 -0.21
C SER A 165 -0.48 21.96 -1.63
N MET A 166 -1.30 21.41 -2.53
CA MET A 166 -0.89 21.03 -3.90
C MET A 166 -1.57 21.88 -4.97
N SER A 167 -2.40 22.84 -4.57
CA SER A 167 -3.29 23.58 -5.46
C SER A 167 -4.14 22.61 -6.29
N LYS A 168 -4.42 22.95 -7.55
CA LYS A 168 -5.21 22.13 -8.46
C LYS A 168 -4.43 20.88 -8.86
N ALA A 169 -4.86 19.72 -8.37
CA ALA A 169 -4.19 18.44 -8.56
C ALA A 169 -5.15 17.39 -9.15
N ARG A 170 -4.60 16.41 -9.88
CA ARG A 170 -5.35 15.28 -10.42
C ARG A 170 -5.36 14.11 -9.45
N VAL A 171 -6.53 13.51 -9.29
CA VAL A 171 -6.76 12.43 -8.34
C VAL A 171 -7.69 11.36 -8.94
N ARG A 172 -7.49 10.13 -8.49
CA ARG A 172 -8.44 9.03 -8.67
C ARG A 172 -8.81 8.45 -7.30
N ASP A 173 -10.09 8.51 -6.97
CA ASP A 173 -10.64 7.80 -5.81
C ASP A 173 -11.24 6.47 -6.30
N ILE A 174 -10.82 5.35 -5.72
CA ILE A 174 -11.32 4.02 -6.07
C ILE A 174 -11.73 3.27 -4.81
N SER A 175 -12.97 2.77 -4.75
CA SER A 175 -13.39 1.95 -3.62
C SER A 175 -12.60 0.65 -3.58
N TRP A 176 -12.24 0.17 -2.39
CA TRP A 176 -11.48 -1.09 -2.29
C TRP A 176 -12.26 -2.25 -2.91
N HIS A 177 -13.59 -2.26 -2.78
CA HIS A 177 -14.45 -3.24 -3.42
C HIS A 177 -14.34 -3.24 -4.96
N LEU A 178 -14.33 -2.05 -5.58
CA LEU A 178 -14.17 -1.92 -7.02
C LEU A 178 -12.76 -2.33 -7.47
N LEU A 179 -11.74 -1.97 -6.69
CA LEU A 179 -10.36 -2.39 -6.94
C LEU A 179 -10.25 -3.92 -6.94
N LEU A 180 -10.74 -4.59 -5.89
CA LEU A 180 -10.75 -6.05 -5.80
C LEU A 180 -11.48 -6.69 -6.97
N SER A 181 -12.66 -6.17 -7.32
CA SER A 181 -13.44 -6.67 -8.46
C SER A 181 -12.68 -6.56 -9.78
N ARG A 182 -11.92 -5.48 -10.00
CA ARG A 182 -11.10 -5.29 -11.21
C ARG A 182 -9.87 -6.21 -11.24
N LEU A 183 -9.34 -6.55 -10.08
CA LEU A 183 -8.22 -7.48 -9.92
C LEU A 183 -8.67 -8.96 -9.90
N GLY A 184 -9.96 -9.26 -10.01
CA GLY A 184 -10.47 -10.63 -9.91
C GLY A 184 -10.31 -11.24 -8.51
N VAL A 185 -10.21 -10.40 -7.47
CA VAL A 185 -10.09 -10.83 -6.07
C VAL A 185 -11.45 -10.77 -5.40
N SER A 186 -11.91 -11.90 -4.83
CA SER A 186 -13.14 -11.91 -4.04
C SER A 186 -12.93 -11.24 -2.68
N VAL A 187 -14.00 -10.64 -2.15
CA VAL A 187 -13.99 -10.03 -0.81
C VAL A 187 -13.68 -11.04 0.29
N ASP A 188 -14.20 -12.25 0.19
CA ASP A 188 -13.96 -13.30 1.19
C ASP A 188 -12.48 -13.66 1.24
N ARG A 189 -11.88 -13.97 0.07
CA ARG A 189 -10.42 -14.19 -0.03
C ARG A 189 -9.61 -13.00 0.52
N PHE A 190 -10.01 -11.76 0.25
CA PHE A 190 -9.31 -10.57 0.76
C PHE A 190 -9.36 -10.44 2.29
N ARG A 191 -10.43 -10.94 2.92
CA ARG A 191 -10.59 -10.93 4.39
C ARG A 191 -9.94 -12.12 5.07
N GLU A 192 -9.89 -13.27 4.40
CA GLU A 192 -9.44 -14.54 4.97
C GLU A 192 -7.95 -14.78 4.74
N THR A 193 -7.36 -14.16 3.72
CA THR A 193 -5.93 -14.31 3.42
C THR A 193 -5.15 -13.22 4.13
N ASN A 194 -4.09 -13.59 4.85
CA ASN A 194 -3.18 -12.65 5.53
C ASN A 194 -2.73 -11.51 4.61
N MET A 195 -2.39 -11.85 3.37
CA MET A 195 -2.04 -10.89 2.35
C MET A 195 -2.30 -11.46 0.97
N ILE A 196 -2.88 -10.65 0.09
CA ILE A 196 -2.98 -10.96 -1.33
C ILE A 196 -1.88 -10.22 -2.08
N VAL A 197 -1.24 -10.92 -3.02
CA VAL A 197 -0.25 -10.33 -3.93
C VAL A 197 -0.69 -10.54 -5.35
N VAL A 198 -0.64 -9.49 -6.16
CA VAL A 198 -1.03 -9.51 -7.56
C VAL A 198 0.12 -9.00 -8.43
N THR A 199 0.69 -9.87 -9.25
CA THR A 199 1.86 -9.54 -10.08
C THR A 199 1.57 -9.57 -11.57
N SER A 200 2.31 -8.79 -12.35
CA SER A 200 2.35 -8.98 -13.80
C SER A 200 3.01 -10.35 -14.08
N GLU A 201 2.56 -11.07 -15.12
CA GLU A 201 3.09 -12.42 -15.43
C GLU A 201 4.52 -12.39 -15.99
N SER A 202 5.06 -11.19 -16.17
CA SER A 202 6.45 -10.91 -16.53
C SER A 202 7.33 -11.02 -15.28
N SER A 203 7.59 -12.26 -14.82
CA SER A 203 8.73 -12.59 -13.93
C SER A 203 9.51 -13.74 -14.52
#